data_AF-D0L027-F1
#
_entry.id   AF-D0L027-F1
#
_cell.length_a   1.000
_cell.length_b   1.000
_cell.length_c   1.000
_cell.angle_alpha   90.00
_cell.angle_beta   90.00
_cell.angle_gamma   90.00
#
_symmetry.space_group_name_H-M   'P 1'
#
loop_
_entity.id
_entity.type
_entity.pdbx_description
1 polymer ?
#
loop_
_entity_poly.entity_id
_entity_poly.type
_entity_poly.pdbx_seq_one_letter_code
_entity_poly.pdbx_strand_id
1 'polypeptide(L)' 'MLALLPDQMRLPIIHTKLEGLSVAETAERTGLTESAVKVGVHRGLKKLHTLFRGKP' A
#
# COMPACT_ATOMS: atom_id res chain seq x y z
N MET A 1 -0.48 10.17 -7.40
CA MET A 1 -0.51 8.76 -7.88
C MET A 1 -1.04 7.82 -6.82
N LEU A 2 -0.45 7.77 -5.62
CA LEU A 2 -0.94 6.92 -4.52
C LEU A 2 -2.38 7.22 -4.09
N ALA A 3 -2.84 8.46 -4.25
CA ALA A 3 -4.25 8.86 -4.00
C ALA A 3 -5.28 8.15 -4.90
N LEU A 4 -4.85 7.47 -5.98
CA LEU A 4 -5.73 6.66 -6.84
C LEU A 4 -6.00 5.25 -6.26
N LEU A 5 -5.34 4.90 -5.14
CA LEU A 5 -5.50 3.63 -4.45
C LEU A 5 -6.46 3.79 -3.26
N PRO A 6 -7.29 2.77 -2.98
CA PRO A 6 -8.01 2.70 -1.70
C PRO A 6 -7.04 2.67 -0.52
N ASP A 7 -7.50 3.15 0.64
CA ASP A 7 -6.67 3.31 1.84
C ASP A 7 -6.02 2.01 2.31
N GLN A 8 -6.71 0.88 2.20
CA GLN A 8 -6.16 -0.46 2.49
C GLN A 8 -4.96 -0.87 1.62
N MET A 9 -4.66 -0.15 0.54
CA MET A 9 -3.48 -0.33 -0.30
C MET A 9 -2.53 0.88 -0.20
N ARG A 10 -3.11 2.08 -0.15
CA ARG A 10 -2.38 3.36 -0.09
C ARG A 10 -1.60 3.51 1.22
N LEU A 11 -2.25 3.35 2.37
CA LEU A 11 -1.64 3.58 3.67
C LEU A 11 -0.51 2.58 3.96
N PRO A 12 -0.64 1.28 3.68
CA PRO A 12 0.49 0.34 3.78
C PRO A 12 1.72 0.72 2.95
N ILE A 13 1.53 1.26 1.74
CA ILE A 13 2.66 1.71 0.90
C ILE A 13 3.32 2.95 1.50
N ILE A 14 2.53 3.93 1.95
CA ILE A 14 3.07 5.15 2.57
C ILE A 14 3.89 4.78 3.81
N HIS A 15 3.29 4.07 4.76
CA HIS A 15 3.94 3.74 6.03
C HIS A 15 5.19 2.88 5.84
N THR A 16 5.13 1.83 4.99
CA THR A 16 6.27 0.89 4.87
C THR A 16 7.33 1.31 3.85
N LYS A 17 6.98 2.01 2.77
CA LYS A 17 7.91 2.31 1.68
C LYS A 17 8.38 3.76 1.66
N LEU A 18 7.62 4.68 2.26
CA LEU A 18 7.97 6.10 2.29
C LEU A 18 8.39 6.56 3.69
N GLU A 19 7.70 6.10 4.73
CA GLU A 19 7.99 6.48 6.12
C GLU A 19 8.93 5.50 6.85
N GLY A 20 9.17 4.32 6.28
CA GLY A 20 10.11 3.34 6.82
C GLY A 20 9.60 2.54 8.01
N LEU A 21 8.30 2.59 8.31
CA LEU A 21 7.69 1.77 9.36
C LEU A 21 7.76 0.29 9.01
N SER A 22 7.89 -0.54 10.05
CA SER A 22 7.74 -1.98 9.94
C SER A 22 6.29 -2.37 9.60
N VAL A 23 6.11 -3.63 9.21
CA VAL A 23 4.77 -4.19 8.95
C VAL A 23 3.90 -4.18 10.21
N ALA A 24 4.49 -4.46 11.37
CA ALA A 24 3.80 -4.47 12.66
C ALA A 24 3.33 -3.06 13.06
N GLU A 25 4.21 -2.06 13.02
CA GLU A 25 3.85 -0.66 13.31
C GLU A 25 2.79 -0.13 12.34
N THR A 26 2.87 -0.52 11.07
CA THR A 26 1.86 -0.17 10.07
C THR A 26 0.51 -0.83 10.37
N ALA A 27 0.52 -2.11 10.78
CA ALA A 27 -0.69 -2.84 11.14
C ALA A 27 -1.40 -2.18 12.32
N GLU A 28 -0.66 -1.85 13.37
CA GLU A 28 -1.17 -1.12 14.54
C GLU A 28 -1.75 0.26 14.15
N ARG A 29 -0.99 1.07 13.39
CA ARG A 29 -1.41 2.42 12.98
C ARG A 29 -2.67 2.42 12.10
N THR A 30 -2.88 1.37 11.30
CA THR A 30 -3.99 1.30 10.33
C THR A 30 -5.16 0.45 10.79
N GLY A 31 -5.04 -0.27 11.91
CA GLY A 31 -6.03 -1.26 12.36
C GLY A 31 -6.12 -2.50 11.45
N LEU A 32 -5.15 -2.72 10.57
CA LEU A 32 -5.07 -3.87 9.68
C LEU A 32 -4.28 -5.01 10.34
N THR A 33 -4.48 -6.24 9.88
CA THR A 33 -3.55 -7.33 10.23
C THR A 33 -2.23 -7.16 9.47
N GLU A 34 -1.12 -7.68 10.01
CA GLU A 34 0.16 -7.68 9.30
C GLU A 34 0.09 -8.33 7.90
N SER A 35 -0.70 -9.40 7.77
CA SER A 35 -0.96 -10.06 6.48
C SER A 35 -1.71 -9.13 5.52
N ALA A 36 -2.71 -8.39 6.01
CA ALA A 36 -3.43 -7.40 5.20
C ALA A 36 -2.53 -6.25 4.75
N VAL A 37 -1.59 -5.81 5.58
CA VAL A 37 -0.56 -4.81 5.21
C VAL A 37 0.31 -5.32 4.06
N LYS A 38 0.87 -6.53 4.17
CA LYS A 38 1.72 -7.13 3.11
C LYS A 38 0.96 -7.29 1.79
N VAL A 39 -0.29 -7.77 1.86
CA VAL A 39 -1.17 -7.91 0.69
C VAL A 39 -1.54 -6.56 0.09
N GLY A 40 -1.85 -5.56 0.92
CA GLY A 40 -2.15 -4.19 0.51
C GLY A 40 -1.02 -3.56 -0.29
N VAL A 41 0.23 -3.70 0.18
CA VAL A 41 1.44 -3.25 -0.53
C VAL A 41 1.57 -3.94 -1.88
N HIS A 42 1.52 -5.28 -1.92
CA HIS A 42 1.67 -6.03 -3.17
C HIS A 42 0.60 -5.65 -4.21
N ARG A 43 -0.68 -5.63 -3.79
CA ARG A 43 -1.81 -5.31 -4.68
C ARG A 43 -1.79 -3.84 -5.12
N GLY A 44 -1.44 -2.92 -4.23
CA GLY A 44 -1.35 -1.51 -4.54
C GLY A 44 -0.30 -1.21 -5.61
N LEU A 45 0.92 -1.76 -5.47
CA LEU A 45 1.99 -1.59 -6.46
C LEU A 45 1.61 -2.18 -7.83
N LYS A 46 0.99 -3.38 -7.84
CA LYS A 46 0.50 -3.99 -9.08
C LYS A 46 -0.57 -3.13 -9.75
N LYS A 47 -1.50 -2.54 -8.98
CA LYS A 47 -2.54 -1.65 -9.51
C LYS A 47 -1.96 -0.36 -10.10
N LEU A 48 -0.97 0.25 -9.45
CA LEU A 48 -0.25 1.40 -10.01
C LEU A 48 0.42 1.02 -11.33
N HIS A 49 1.13 -0.11 -11.37
CA HIS A 49 1.79 -0.58 -12.60
C HIS A 49 0.80 -0.72 -13.77
N THR A 50 -0.38 -1.29 -13.53
CA THR A 50 -1.45 -1.36 -14.54
C THR A 50 -1.96 0.02 -14.95
N LEU A 51 -2.18 0.94 -14.01
CA LEU A 51 -2.62 2.31 -14.31
C LEU A 51 -1.61 3.06 -15.21
N PHE A 52 -0.31 2.78 -15.08
CA PHE A 52 0.72 3.43 -15.89
C PHE A 52 1.07 2.69 -17.17
N ARG A 53 0.88 1.36 -17.25
CA ARG A 53 1.05 0.59 -18.49
C ARG A 53 -0.17 0.64 -19.42
N GLY A 54 -1.23 1.35 -19.05
CA GLY A 54 -2.43 1.57 -19.84
C GLY A 54 -2.67 3.03 -20.24
N LYS A 55 -1.65 3.91 -20.17
CA LYS A 55 -1.69 5.18 -20.92
C LYS A 55 -1.23 4.90 -22.35
N PRO A 56 -2.05 5.17 -23.39
CA PRO A 56 -1.50 5.33 -24.74
C PRO A 56 -0.44 6.42 -24.79
#